data_AF-A0AAU2ALV0-F1
#
_entry.id   AF-A0AAU2ALV0-F1
#
_cell.length_a   1.000
_cell.length_b   1.000
_cell.length_c   1.000
_cell.angle_alpha   90.00
_cell.angle_beta   90.00
_cell.angle_gamma   90.00
#
_symmetry.space_group_name_H-M   'P 1'
#
loop_
_entity.id
_entity.type
_entity.pdbx_description
1 polymer ?
#
loop_
_entity_poly.entity_id
_entity_poly.type
_entity_poly.pdbx_seq_one_letter_code
_entity_poly.pdbx_strand_id
1 'polypeptide(L)' 'MSGSAAEGIAQRLSRHHYDVVAEPEGFIVDEADGPLRAGERDRARAWGAALV' A
#
# COMPACT_ATOMS: atom_id res chain seq x y z
N MET A 1 -12.53 12.15 3.81
CA MET A 1 -11.74 11.39 2.82
C MET A 1 -10.46 10.97 3.52
N SER A 2 -10.34 9.71 3.95
CA SER A 2 -9.06 9.24 4.47
C SER A 2 -8.09 9.17 3.29
N GLY A 3 -7.12 10.09 3.24
CA GLY A 3 -6.12 10.09 2.18
C GLY A 3 -5.32 8.79 2.22
N SER A 4 -4.95 8.27 1.05
CA SER A 4 -4.12 7.07 0.94
C SER A 4 -2.75 7.34 1.56
N ALA A 5 -2.39 6.61 2.63
CA ALA A 5 -1.04 6.67 3.19
C ALA A 5 0.01 6.19 2.18
N ALA A 6 -0.38 5.31 1.25
CA ALA A 6 0.51 4.71 0.27
C ALA A 6 1.14 5.76 -0.67
N GLU A 7 0.36 6.71 -1.18
CA GLU A 7 0.86 7.79 -2.03
C GLU A 7 1.85 8.71 -1.28
N GLY A 8 1.53 9.03 -0.02
CA GLY A 8 2.41 9.84 0.83
C GLY A 8 3.75 9.15 1.11
N ILE A 9 3.74 7.83 1.31
CA ILE A 9 4.95 7.03 1.50
C ILE A 9 5.78 6.99 0.21
N ALA A 10 5.17 6.70 -0.94
CA ALA A 10 5.87 6.66 -2.23
C ALA A 10 6.52 8.01 -2.57
N GLN A 11 5.81 9.11 -2.34
CA GLN A 11 6.36 10.44 -2.55
C GLN A 11 7.56 10.72 -1.64
N ARG A 12 7.54 10.27 -0.38
CA ARG A 12 8.68 10.41 0.54
C ARG A 12 9.86 9.55 0.10
N LEU A 13 9.63 8.31 -0.33
CA LEU A 13 10.69 7.43 -0.84
C LEU A 13 11.39 8.05 -2.05
N SER A 14 10.63 8.52 -3.03
CA SER A 14 11.16 9.20 -4.21
C SER A 14 11.98 10.46 -3.85
N ARG A 15 11.51 11.27 -2.89
CA ARG A 15 12.25 12.44 -2.38
C ARG A 15 13.57 12.09 -1.70
N HIS A 16 13.70 10.88 -1.18
CA HIS A 16 14.92 10.38 -0.55
C HIS A 16 15.78 9.54 -1.50
N HIS A 17 15.54 9.62 -2.82
CA HIS A 17 16.30 8.92 -3.85
C HIS A 17 16.21 7.39 -3.79
N TYR A 18 15.13 6.85 -3.23
CA TYR A 18 14.81 5.44 -3.38
C TYR A 18 14.12 5.18 -4.71
N ASP A 19 14.43 4.04 -5.32
CA ASP A 19 13.73 3.55 -6.50
C ASP A 19 12.40 2.92 -6.08
N VAL A 20 11.31 3.51 -6.54
CA VAL A 20 9.96 2.98 -6.37
C VAL A 20 9.72 1.95 -7.48
N VAL A 21 9.82 0.66 -7.12
CA VAL A 21 9.79 -0.46 -8.08
C VAL A 21 8.40 -0.81 -8.61
N ALA A 22 7.33 -0.29 -8.00
CA ALA A 22 5.95 -0.48 -8.42
C ALA A 22 5.06 0.67 -7.95
N GLU A 23 3.88 0.82 -8.57
CA GLU A 23 2.88 1.79 -8.12
C GLU A 23 2.40 1.47 -6.68
N PRO A 24 2.23 2.50 -5.82
CA PRO A 24 1.81 2.28 -4.44
C PRO A 24 0.36 1.81 -4.36
N GLU A 25 0.14 0.66 -3.72
CA GLU A 25 -1.19 0.10 -3.47
C GLU A 25 -1.59 0.30 -2.00
N GLY A 26 -2.86 0.66 -1.78
CA GLY A 26 -3.43 0.88 -0.46
C GLY A 26 -4.37 -0.26 -0.06
N PHE A 27 -4.35 -0.64 1.21
CA PHE A 27 -5.23 -1.67 1.75
C PHE A 27 -6.13 -1.13 2.85
N ILE A 28 -7.36 -1.63 2.90
CA ILE A 28 -8.36 -1.18 3.86
C ILE A 28 -8.32 -2.07 5.11
N VAL A 29 -8.28 -1.43 6.28
CA VAL A 29 -8.45 -2.07 7.59
C VAL A 29 -9.84 -1.74 8.14
N ASP A 30 -10.48 -2.68 8.82
CA ASP A 30 -11.83 -2.47 9.37
C ASP A 30 -11.85 -1.61 10.63
N GLU A 31 -10.74 -1.53 11.37
CA GLU A 31 -10.53 -0.64 12.52
C GLU A 31 -9.17 0.07 12.40
N ALA A 32 -8.89 1.02 13.30
CA ALA A 32 -7.64 1.79 13.26
C ALA A 32 -6.36 0.92 13.28
N ASP A 33 -6.37 -0.15 14.08
CA ASP A 33 -5.33 -1.18 14.14
C ASP A 33 -5.83 -2.55 13.65
N GLY A 34 -7.03 -2.56 13.07
CA GLY A 34 -7.80 -3.78 12.80
C GLY A 34 -7.18 -4.67 11.74
N PRO A 35 -7.68 -5.91 11.60
CA PRO A 35 -7.29 -6.76 10.49
C PRO A 35 -7.64 -6.08 9.16
N LEU A 36 -6.92 -6.48 8.10
CA LEU A 36 -7.33 -6.16 6.74
C LEU A 36 -8.78 -6.59 6.53
N ARG A 37 -9.57 -5.70 5.91
CA ARG A 37 -10.93 -6.00 5.51
C ARG A 37 -10.96 -7.26 4.67
N ALA A 38 -12.05 -8.02 4.77
CA ALA A 38 -12.25 -9.21 3.95
C ALA A 38 -11.98 -8.93 2.45
N GLY A 39 -11.14 -9.76 1.82
CA GLY A 39 -10.69 -9.60 0.42
C GLY A 39 -9.43 -8.75 0.23
N GLU A 40 -9.12 -7.81 1.13
CA GLU A 40 -7.92 -6.97 1.03
C GLU A 40 -6.63 -7.79 1.19
N ARG A 41 -6.69 -8.86 1.98
CA ARG A 41 -5.54 -9.77 2.14
C ARG A 41 -5.19 -10.51 0.84
N ASP A 42 -6.17 -10.83 0.01
CA ASP A 42 -5.91 -11.49 -1.27
C ASP A 42 -5.41 -10.50 -2.32
N ARG A 43 -5.94 -9.27 -2.31
CA ARG A 43 -5.37 -8.16 -3.08
C ARG A 43 -3.91 -7.89 -2.71
N ALA A 44 -3.59 -7.87 -1.40
CA ALA A 44 -2.23 -7.69 -0.92
C ALA A 44 -1.28 -8.80 -1.39
N ARG A 45 -1.74 -10.06 -1.38
CA ARG A 45 -0.96 -11.18 -1.92
C ARG A 45 -0.74 -11.06 -3.42
N ALA A 46 -1.79 -10.72 -4.18
CA ALA A 46 -1.70 -10.58 -5.63
C ALA A 46 -0.75 -9.43 -6.02
N TRP A 47 -0.86 -8.28 -5.33
CA TRP A 47 0.07 -7.16 -5.51
C TRP A 47 1.51 -7.57 -5.19
N GLY A 48 1.73 -8.21 -4.04
CA GLY A 48 3.07 -8.68 -3.65
C GLY A 48 3.68 -9.69 -4.63
N ALA A 49 2.86 -10.56 -5.23
CA ALA A 49 3.31 -11.52 -6.24
C ALA A 49 3.64 -10.87 -7.60
N ALA A 50 3.16 -9.65 -7.84
CA ALA A 50 3.42 -8.89 -9.07
C ALA A 50 4.66 -7.99 -8.96
N LEU A 51 5.24 -7.84 -7.77
CA LEU A 51 6.48 -7.08 -7.57
C LEU A 51 7.68 -7.85 -8.15
N VAL A 52 8.54 -7.14 -8.89
CA VAL A 52 9.73 -7.67 -9.57
C VAL A 52 11.03 -7.29 -8.85
#